data_AF-A0A2P5KAT1-F1
#
_entry.id   AF-A0A2P5KAT1-F1
#
_cell.length_a   1.000
_cell.length_b   1.000
_cell.length_c   1.000
_cell.angle_alpha   90.00
_cell.angle_beta   90.00
_cell.angle_gamma   90.00
#
_symmetry.space_group_name_H-M   'P 1'
#
loop_
_entity.id
_entity.type
_entity.pdbx_description
1 polymer ?
#
loop_
_entity_poly.entity_id
_entity_poly.type
_entity_poly.pdbx_seq_one_letter_code
_entity_poly.pdbx_strand_id
1 'polypeptide(L)'
;MLNSLKRTVQAFLVQILYGFSISTHAYQYNSSEYVGLRDGRVLQYINNELTVLKDNGSQRMVLQIPVMLRKKLLTASSFTFPTMHSKIIDGEEYVLTVINHRSHRRPNHYCSSGDEGVLYVLRIKDDTAEPVFSLIVESCMKDIHLERSAAQSSRHIGIDWGINPVGIKIDWSYHGDWIPVTRYFFYRNGEFV
;
A
#
# COMPACT_ATOMS: atom_id res chain seq x y z
N MET A 1 -5.18 -66.59 10.45
CA MET A 1 -6.63 -66.41 10.61
C MET A 1 -6.88 -65.66 11.92
N LEU A 2 -7.05 -64.34 11.86
CA LEU A 2 -7.66 -63.57 12.94
C LEU A 2 -8.73 -62.68 12.31
N ASN A 3 -9.97 -63.10 12.50
CA ASN A 3 -11.20 -62.37 12.19
C ASN A 3 -11.10 -60.97 12.85
N SER A 4 -11.23 -59.86 12.13
CA SER A 4 -12.50 -59.29 11.70
C SER A 4 -13.60 -59.39 12.76
N LEU A 5 -13.69 -58.39 13.65
CA LEU A 5 -14.98 -57.93 14.17
C LEU A 5 -14.85 -56.49 14.73
N LYS A 6 -15.57 -55.56 14.09
CA LYS A 6 -16.07 -54.26 14.61
C LYS A 6 -14.98 -53.21 14.88
N ARG A 7 -14.67 -52.25 13.99
CA ARG A 7 -15.52 -51.24 13.34
C ARG A 7 -16.54 -50.59 14.29
N THR A 8 -16.35 -49.27 14.45
CA THR A 8 -17.29 -48.26 14.97
C THR A 8 -17.40 -48.18 16.50
N VAL A 9 -16.78 -47.16 17.08
CA VAL A 9 -17.41 -46.05 17.82
C VAL A 9 -16.35 -45.40 18.73
N GLN A 10 -16.33 -44.07 18.73
CA GLN A 10 -15.64 -43.18 19.68
C GLN A 10 -14.14 -42.97 19.50
N ALA A 11 -13.80 -42.34 18.38
CA ALA A 11 -12.76 -41.31 18.32
C ALA A 11 -13.20 -40.07 19.14
N PHE A 12 -13.32 -40.24 20.45
CA PHE A 12 -13.63 -39.20 21.43
C PHE A 12 -12.60 -39.29 22.55
N LEU A 13 -11.35 -38.88 22.30
CA LEU A 13 -10.35 -38.63 23.35
C LEU A 13 -9.04 -38.07 22.79
N VAL A 14 -9.08 -36.99 22.00
CA VAL A 14 -7.95 -36.04 21.91
C VAL A 14 -8.50 -34.62 21.67
N GLN A 15 -9.38 -34.16 22.54
CA GLN A 15 -9.55 -32.73 22.79
C GLN A 15 -8.92 -32.48 24.16
N ILE A 16 -8.19 -31.38 24.32
CA ILE A 16 -7.26 -31.04 25.41
C ILE A 16 -5.82 -31.46 25.06
N LEU A 17 -5.14 -30.64 24.25
CA LEU A 17 -3.73 -30.26 24.42
C LEU A 17 -3.21 -29.27 23.36
N TYR A 18 -4.02 -28.88 22.37
CA TYR A 18 -3.69 -27.76 21.49
C TYR A 18 -4.66 -26.62 21.72
N GLY A 19 -4.36 -25.82 22.74
CA GLY A 19 -4.86 -24.45 22.81
C GLY A 19 -4.29 -23.70 21.61
N PHE A 20 -5.01 -23.73 20.48
CA PHE A 20 -4.85 -22.74 19.44
C PHE A 20 -5.39 -21.42 20.00
N SER A 21 -4.54 -20.73 20.76
CA SER A 21 -4.63 -19.28 20.88
C SER A 21 -4.45 -18.75 19.46
N ILE A 22 -5.56 -18.50 18.76
CA ILE A 22 -5.56 -17.66 17.56
C ILE A 22 -5.22 -16.27 18.07
N SER A 23 -3.92 -16.03 18.21
CA SER A 23 -3.40 -14.71 18.47
C SER A 23 -3.58 -13.97 17.15
N THR A 24 -4.65 -13.19 17.04
CA THR A 24 -4.79 -12.19 15.98
C THR A 24 -3.73 -11.12 16.21
N HIS A 25 -2.48 -11.45 15.87
CA HIS A 25 -1.49 -10.44 15.59
C HIS A 25 -1.94 -9.81 14.27
N ALA A 26 -2.64 -8.68 14.37
CA ALA A 26 -2.76 -7.78 13.25
C ALA A 26 -1.33 -7.32 12.91
N TYR A 27 -0.66 -8.06 12.04
CA TYR A 27 0.57 -7.62 11.40
C TYR A 27 0.16 -6.50 10.45
N GLN A 28 0.20 -5.27 10.96
CA GLN A 28 -0.04 -4.09 10.16
C GLN A 28 1.20 -3.84 9.30
N TYR A 29 1.17 -4.36 8.08
CA TYR A 29 2.27 -4.29 7.12
C TYR A 29 2.15 -2.98 6.33
N ASN A 30 2.75 -1.89 6.82
CA ASN A 30 2.53 -0.53 6.29
C ASN A 30 3.33 -0.16 5.02
N SER A 31 3.79 -1.14 4.24
CA SER A 31 4.08 -1.00 2.81
C SER A 31 3.75 -2.33 2.17
N SER A 32 2.69 -2.37 1.38
CA SER A 32 2.21 -3.61 0.81
C SER A 32 2.75 -3.79 -0.61
N GLU A 33 3.03 -5.03 -0.98
CA GLU A 33 3.27 -5.43 -2.38
C GLU A 33 1.96 -5.43 -3.19
N TYR A 34 0.82 -5.31 -2.50
CA TYR A 34 -0.50 -5.39 -3.07
C TYR A 34 -1.56 -4.53 -2.36
N VAL A 35 -2.65 -4.22 -3.04
CA VAL A 35 -3.81 -3.54 -2.47
C VAL A 35 -5.06 -4.36 -2.71
N GLY A 36 -5.79 -4.68 -1.64
CA GLY A 36 -7.13 -5.25 -1.74
C GLY A 36 -8.11 -4.19 -2.25
N LEU A 37 -8.80 -4.52 -3.33
CA LEU A 37 -9.90 -3.74 -3.90
C LEU A 37 -11.22 -4.16 -3.24
N ARG A 38 -12.24 -3.30 -3.34
CA ARG A 38 -13.56 -3.46 -2.69
C ARG A 38 -14.24 -4.77 -3.05
N ASP A 39 -14.09 -5.22 -4.28
CA ASP A 39 -14.74 -6.43 -4.80
C ASP A 39 -13.93 -7.71 -4.55
N GLY A 40 -12.90 -7.64 -3.71
CA GLY A 40 -12.07 -8.79 -3.35
C GLY A 40 -10.94 -9.07 -4.35
N ARG A 41 -10.86 -8.33 -5.46
CA ARG A 41 -9.70 -8.36 -6.35
C ARG A 41 -8.47 -7.75 -5.67
N VAL A 42 -7.30 -8.02 -6.22
CA VAL A 42 -6.03 -7.51 -5.69
C VAL A 42 -5.27 -6.77 -6.78
N LEU A 43 -4.87 -5.54 -6.50
CA LEU A 43 -3.97 -4.76 -7.33
C LEU A 43 -2.52 -5.00 -6.90
N GLN A 44 -1.64 -5.27 -7.86
CA GLN A 44 -0.20 -5.46 -7.65
C GLN A 44 0.61 -4.64 -8.65
N TYR A 45 1.88 -4.40 -8.32
CA TYR A 45 2.86 -3.87 -9.27
C TYR A 45 3.84 -4.97 -9.66
N ILE A 46 3.75 -5.44 -10.90
CA ILE A 46 4.50 -6.59 -11.42
C ILE A 46 5.11 -6.18 -12.75
N ASN A 47 6.39 -6.45 -12.98
CA ASN A 47 7.07 -6.19 -14.25
C ASN A 47 6.88 -4.76 -14.79
N ASN A 48 6.89 -3.76 -13.90
CA ASN A 48 6.63 -2.35 -14.20
C ASN A 48 5.20 -1.99 -14.63
N GLU A 49 4.24 -2.86 -14.33
CA GLU A 49 2.83 -2.69 -14.68
C GLU A 49 1.92 -2.82 -13.46
N LEU A 50 0.86 -2.00 -13.43
CA LEU A 50 -0.22 -2.16 -12.46
C LEU A 50 -1.15 -3.26 -12.95
N THR A 51 -1.23 -4.35 -12.19
CA THR A 51 -1.96 -5.56 -12.57
C THR A 51 -3.01 -5.89 -11.52
N VAL A 52 -4.25 -6.06 -11.96
CA VAL A 52 -5.32 -6.61 -11.13
C VAL A 52 -5.36 -8.13 -11.30
N LEU A 53 -5.31 -8.84 -10.18
CA LEU A 53 -5.52 -10.26 -10.07
C LEU A 53 -7.02 -10.54 -9.83
N LYS A 54 -7.60 -11.39 -10.67
CA LYS A 54 -8.99 -11.88 -10.61
C LYS A 54 -9.00 -13.38 -10.29
N ASP A 55 -10.15 -13.89 -9.83
CA ASP A 55 -10.40 -15.32 -9.65
C ASP A 55 -9.27 -16.04 -8.88
N ASN A 56 -8.98 -15.56 -7.67
CA ASN A 56 -7.90 -16.08 -6.81
C ASN A 56 -6.49 -16.06 -7.45
N GLY A 57 -6.25 -15.14 -8.39
CA GLY A 57 -4.94 -14.98 -9.05
C GLY A 57 -4.78 -15.75 -10.36
N SER A 58 -5.81 -16.48 -10.80
CA SER A 58 -5.78 -17.25 -12.06
C SER A 58 -5.89 -16.37 -13.30
N GLN A 59 -6.54 -15.21 -13.20
CA GLN A 59 -6.63 -14.23 -14.28
C GLN A 59 -5.92 -12.93 -13.91
N ARG A 60 -5.18 -12.37 -14.87
CA ARG A 60 -4.43 -11.12 -14.73
C ARG A 60 -4.94 -10.10 -15.73
N MET A 61 -5.13 -8.86 -15.28
CA MET A 61 -5.54 -7.73 -16.09
C MET A 61 -4.59 -6.57 -15.84
N VAL A 62 -3.84 -6.16 -16.86
CA VAL A 62 -3.00 -4.96 -16.79
C VAL A 62 -3.89 -3.74 -16.92
N LEU A 63 -3.77 -2.79 -15.98
CA LEU A 63 -4.53 -1.56 -15.99
C LEU A 63 -3.98 -0.58 -17.03
N GLN A 64 -4.89 0.05 -17.76
CA GLN A 64 -4.58 1.18 -18.62
C GLN A 64 -4.28 2.40 -17.76
N ILE A 65 -3.07 2.93 -17.91
CA ILE A 65 -2.62 4.15 -17.26
C ILE A 65 -2.21 5.21 -18.28
N PRO A 66 -2.35 6.51 -17.95
CA PRO A 66 -1.88 7.59 -18.80
C PRO A 66 -0.38 7.47 -19.12
N VAL A 67 0.01 7.93 -20.31
CA VAL A 67 1.39 7.83 -20.81
C VAL A 67 2.41 8.45 -19.84
N MET A 68 2.05 9.55 -19.18
CA MET A 68 2.93 10.19 -18.19
C MET A 68 3.21 9.29 -16.99
N LEU A 69 2.19 8.66 -16.43
CA LEU A 69 2.36 7.73 -15.30
C LEU A 69 3.15 6.49 -15.72
N ARG A 70 2.91 5.98 -16.93
CA ARG A 70 3.67 4.86 -17.51
C ARG A 70 5.16 5.16 -17.60
N LYS A 71 5.54 6.35 -18.09
CA LYS A 71 6.95 6.78 -18.14
C LYS A 71 7.57 6.86 -16.74
N LYS A 72 6.81 7.31 -15.73
CA LYS A 72 7.28 7.35 -14.34
C LYS A 72 7.56 5.96 -13.79
N LEU A 73 6.66 5.00 -14.00
CA LEU A 73 6.84 3.60 -13.57
C LEU A 73 8.05 2.93 -14.25
N LEU A 74 8.22 3.10 -15.56
CA LEU A 74 9.33 2.51 -16.32
C LEU A 74 10.72 2.92 -15.83
N THR A 75 10.82 4.08 -15.18
CA THR A 75 12.08 4.66 -14.70
C THR A 75 12.20 4.66 -13.18
N ALA A 76 11.23 4.06 -12.50
CA ALA A 76 11.16 4.06 -11.05
C ALA A 76 12.34 3.27 -10.45
N SER A 77 12.92 3.79 -9.36
CA SER A 77 13.88 3.05 -8.54
C SER A 77 13.17 2.11 -7.55
N SER A 78 11.96 2.47 -7.13
CA SER A 78 11.07 1.58 -6.38
C SER A 78 9.61 2.05 -6.51
N PHE A 79 8.69 1.15 -6.17
CA PHE A 79 7.26 1.37 -6.14
C PHE A 79 6.70 0.75 -4.86
N THR A 80 5.69 1.37 -4.26
CA THR A 80 4.97 0.75 -3.13
C THR A 80 3.52 1.20 -3.04
N PHE A 81 2.74 0.43 -2.28
CA PHE A 81 1.44 0.85 -1.77
C PHE A 81 1.57 1.17 -0.27
N PRO A 82 1.33 2.41 0.17
CA PRO A 82 1.38 2.76 1.60
C PRO A 82 0.33 2.04 2.44
N THR A 83 -0.82 1.69 1.84
CA THR A 83 -1.94 1.05 2.51
C THR A 83 -2.26 -0.29 1.86
N MET A 84 -2.73 -1.28 2.64
CA MET A 84 -3.16 -2.59 2.12
C MET A 84 -4.54 -2.60 1.46
N HIS A 85 -5.33 -1.53 1.64
CA HIS A 85 -6.72 -1.45 1.18
C HIS A 85 -6.95 -0.18 0.37
N SER A 86 -7.82 -0.30 -0.64
CA SER A 86 -8.38 0.85 -1.34
C SER A 86 -9.34 1.64 -0.45
N LYS A 87 -9.73 2.82 -0.90
CA LYS A 87 -10.74 3.66 -0.25
C LYS A 87 -11.86 3.98 -1.20
N ILE A 88 -13.10 3.86 -0.72
CA ILE A 88 -14.28 4.32 -1.44
C ILE A 88 -14.66 5.71 -0.96
N ILE A 89 -14.74 6.65 -1.89
CA ILE A 89 -15.16 8.04 -1.65
C ILE A 89 -16.14 8.41 -2.76
N ASP A 90 -17.33 8.86 -2.39
CA ASP A 90 -18.40 9.24 -3.33
C ASP A 90 -18.72 8.18 -4.40
N GLY A 91 -18.59 6.90 -4.03
CA GLY A 91 -18.88 5.75 -4.89
C GLY A 91 -17.73 5.31 -5.80
N GLU A 92 -16.65 6.09 -5.88
CA GLU A 92 -15.45 5.80 -6.66
C GLU A 92 -14.37 5.13 -5.78
N GLU A 93 -13.52 4.32 -6.39
CA GLU A 93 -12.48 3.56 -5.70
C GLU A 93 -11.09 4.16 -5.94
N TYR A 94 -10.35 4.38 -4.85
CA TYR A 94 -9.05 5.04 -4.87
C TYR A 94 -7.96 4.19 -4.21
N VAL A 95 -6.75 4.29 -4.73
CA VAL A 95 -5.55 3.61 -4.22
C VAL A 95 -4.41 4.62 -4.05
N LEU A 96 -3.68 4.54 -2.94
CA LEU A 96 -2.45 5.29 -2.72
C LEU A 96 -1.26 4.50 -3.27
N THR A 97 -0.38 5.17 -3.99
CA THR A 97 0.90 4.59 -4.41
C THR A 97 2.02 5.62 -4.30
N VAL A 98 3.22 5.17 -3.93
CA VAL A 98 4.42 6.00 -4.02
C VAL A 98 5.35 5.43 -5.08
N ILE A 99 5.75 6.30 -6.00
CA ILE A 99 6.75 6.02 -7.01
C ILE A 99 8.01 6.80 -6.65
N ASN A 100 9.11 6.09 -6.48
CA ASN A 100 10.40 6.66 -6.15
C ASN A 100 11.31 6.68 -7.37
N HIS A 101 12.11 7.73 -7.50
CA HIS A 101 13.17 7.85 -8.48
C HIS A 101 14.49 8.11 -7.78
N ARG A 102 15.61 7.65 -8.35
CA ARG A 102 16.93 8.02 -7.81
C ARG A 102 17.08 9.53 -7.85
N SER A 103 17.47 10.12 -6.73
CA SER A 103 17.85 11.52 -6.71
C SER A 103 19.13 11.71 -7.52
N HIS A 104 19.14 12.76 -8.34
CA HIS A 104 20.28 13.15 -9.16
C HIS A 104 21.32 13.94 -8.35
N ARG A 105 21.02 14.26 -7.09
CA ARG A 105 21.91 14.94 -6.14
C ARG A 105 21.77 14.27 -4.77
N ARG A 106 22.90 13.90 -4.17
CA ARG A 106 22.95 13.31 -2.82
C ARG A 106 23.68 14.29 -1.90
N PRO A 107 23.00 15.29 -1.31
CA PRO A 107 23.62 16.09 -0.27
C PRO A 107 24.02 15.17 0.88
N ASN A 108 25.25 15.31 1.38
CA ASN A 108 25.96 14.34 2.22
C ASN A 108 25.30 14.01 3.58
N HIS A 109 24.16 14.64 3.94
CA HIS A 109 23.69 14.68 5.32
C HIS A 109 22.24 14.29 5.59
N TYR A 110 21.35 14.22 4.59
CA TYR A 110 19.91 14.12 4.90
C TYR A 110 19.16 12.94 4.28
N CYS A 111 19.58 12.43 3.12
CA CYS A 111 18.81 11.41 2.40
C CYS A 111 19.51 10.04 2.39
N SER A 112 19.25 9.22 3.42
CA SER A 112 19.90 7.90 3.55
C SER A 112 19.55 6.91 2.43
N SER A 113 18.41 7.08 1.74
CA SER A 113 17.99 6.25 0.61
C SER A 113 18.37 6.81 -0.77
N GLY A 114 18.65 8.12 -0.87
CA GLY A 114 19.00 8.79 -2.13
C GLY A 114 17.89 8.76 -3.19
N ASP A 115 16.63 8.70 -2.78
CA ASP A 115 15.45 8.63 -3.65
C ASP A 115 14.56 9.89 -3.48
N GLU A 116 13.88 10.29 -4.54
CA GLU A 116 12.82 11.29 -4.58
C GLU A 116 11.49 10.57 -4.75
N GLY A 117 10.55 10.74 -3.81
CA GLY A 117 9.29 10.03 -3.76
C GLY A 117 8.09 10.92 -4.03
N VAL A 118 7.22 10.46 -4.94
CA VAL A 118 5.95 11.12 -5.26
C VAL A 118 4.80 10.17 -4.95
N LEU A 119 3.90 10.61 -4.08
CA LEU A 119 2.61 9.99 -3.85
C LEU A 119 1.69 10.30 -5.03
N TYR A 120 0.97 9.29 -5.50
CA TYR A 120 -0.17 9.43 -6.40
C TYR A 120 -1.41 8.81 -5.75
N VAL A 121 -2.55 9.47 -5.93
CA VAL A 121 -3.86 8.83 -5.75
C VAL A 121 -4.34 8.39 -7.12
N LEU A 122 -4.56 7.08 -7.26
CA LEU A 122 -5.11 6.49 -8.46
C LEU A 122 -6.59 6.21 -8.25
N ARG A 123 -7.45 6.77 -9.11
CA ARG A 123 -8.83 6.32 -9.26
C ARG A 123 -8.84 5.06 -10.10
N ILE A 124 -9.39 3.99 -9.56
CA ILE A 124 -9.52 2.70 -10.23
C ILE A 124 -10.94 2.60 -10.80
N LYS A 125 -11.03 2.43 -12.11
CA LYS A 125 -12.31 2.26 -12.82
C LYS A 125 -12.17 1.21 -13.89
N ASP A 126 -12.92 0.13 -13.77
CA ASP A 126 -12.91 -1.01 -14.68
C ASP A 126 -11.49 -1.58 -14.91
N ASP A 127 -10.89 -1.27 -16.06
CA ASP A 127 -9.55 -1.66 -16.48
C ASP A 127 -8.57 -0.46 -16.52
N THR A 128 -8.91 0.67 -15.90
CA THR A 128 -8.11 1.89 -15.88
C THR A 128 -7.64 2.27 -14.47
N ALA A 129 -6.46 2.91 -14.39
CA ALA A 129 -5.97 3.59 -13.20
C ALA A 129 -5.55 5.02 -13.57
N GLU A 130 -6.33 6.00 -13.11
CA GLU A 130 -6.15 7.41 -13.43
C GLU A 130 -5.55 8.16 -12.23
N PRO A 131 -4.40 8.86 -12.39
CA PRO A 131 -3.86 9.70 -11.34
C PRO A 131 -4.70 10.98 -11.19
N VAL A 132 -5.35 11.13 -10.05
CA VAL A 132 -6.23 12.29 -9.74
C VAL A 132 -5.60 13.27 -8.75
N PHE A 133 -4.52 12.87 -8.08
CA PHE A 133 -3.75 13.70 -7.17
C PHE A 133 -2.30 13.24 -7.16
N SER A 134 -1.36 14.17 -6.97
CA SER A 134 0.05 13.84 -6.75
C SER A 134 0.72 14.83 -5.81
N LEU A 135 1.63 14.33 -4.96
CA LEU A 135 2.38 15.14 -4.02
C LEU A 135 3.79 14.59 -3.81
N ILE A 136 4.80 15.46 -3.74
CA ILE A 136 6.14 15.07 -3.32
C ILE A 136 6.10 14.73 -1.82
N VAL A 137 6.48 13.49 -1.48
CA VAL A 137 6.42 12.97 -0.11
C VAL A 137 7.79 12.63 0.45
N GLU A 138 8.78 12.37 -0.39
CA GLU A 138 10.19 12.27 0.00
C GLU A 138 11.03 13.07 -1.00
N SER A 139 12.01 13.84 -0.51
CA SER A 139 12.92 14.58 -1.38
C SER A 139 14.24 14.87 -0.70
N CYS A 140 15.33 14.39 -1.28
CA CYS A 140 16.68 14.69 -0.81
C CYS A 140 17.05 16.17 -1.03
N MET A 141 16.48 16.79 -2.05
CA MET A 141 16.76 18.18 -2.43
C MET A 141 15.98 19.23 -1.62
N LYS A 142 14.87 18.82 -1.02
CA LYS A 142 13.96 19.70 -0.26
C LYS A 142 13.89 19.34 1.23
N ASP A 143 14.75 18.42 1.67
CA ASP A 143 14.79 17.90 3.04
C ASP A 143 13.40 17.43 3.51
N ILE A 144 12.75 16.63 2.66
CA ILE A 144 11.43 16.04 2.94
C ILE A 144 11.63 14.56 3.22
N HIS A 145 11.26 14.12 4.42
CA HIS A 145 11.36 12.75 4.88
C HIS A 145 10.07 12.31 5.56
N LEU A 146 9.50 11.21 5.06
CA LEU A 146 8.35 10.59 5.71
C LEU A 146 8.71 10.11 7.12
N GLU A 147 7.72 10.09 8.00
CA GLU A 147 7.86 9.44 9.30
C GLU A 147 8.26 7.97 9.10
N ARG A 148 9.30 7.53 9.81
CA ARG A 148 9.77 6.14 9.83
C ARG A 148 9.68 5.62 11.25
N SER A 149 8.94 4.54 11.48
CA SER A 149 8.98 3.86 12.78
C SER A 149 10.31 3.11 12.93
N ALA A 150 10.99 3.30 14.06
CA ALA A 150 12.22 2.57 14.39
C ALA A 150 12.03 1.04 14.46
N ALA A 151 10.78 0.56 14.53
CA ALA A 151 10.43 -0.84 14.68
C ALA A 151 9.85 -1.49 13.40
N GLN A 152 9.69 -0.77 12.29
CA GLN A 152 8.99 -1.29 11.10
C GLN A 152 9.78 -1.03 9.80
N SER A 153 9.70 -1.98 8.86
CA SER A 153 10.48 -2.00 7.61
C SER A 153 9.89 -1.14 6.47
N SER A 154 8.68 -0.60 6.62
CA SER A 154 8.06 0.23 5.58
C SER A 154 8.59 1.66 5.57
N ARG A 155 9.07 2.11 4.42
CA ARG A 155 9.51 3.50 4.20
C ARG A 155 8.36 4.52 4.13
N HIS A 156 7.11 4.08 4.02
CA HIS A 156 5.97 4.97 3.70
C HIS A 156 4.82 4.89 4.72
N ILE A 157 5.11 4.43 5.94
CA ILE A 157 4.13 4.30 7.04
C ILE A 157 3.41 5.61 7.40
N GLY A 158 4.05 6.75 7.13
CA GLY A 158 3.43 8.05 7.38
C GLY A 158 2.25 8.37 6.46
N ILE A 159 1.97 7.57 5.42
CA ILE A 159 0.89 7.85 4.46
C ILE A 159 -0.27 6.87 4.70
N ASP A 160 -1.45 7.41 4.98
CA ASP A 160 -2.67 6.61 5.21
C ASP A 160 -3.92 7.36 4.71
N TRP A 161 -5.06 6.67 4.68
CA TRP A 161 -6.36 7.28 4.44
C TRP A 161 -6.86 8.04 5.68
N GLY A 162 -7.23 9.31 5.49
CA GLY A 162 -8.02 10.05 6.46
C GLY A 162 -9.47 9.53 6.52
N ILE A 163 -10.00 9.37 7.72
CA ILE A 163 -11.36 8.82 7.93
C ILE A 163 -12.38 9.92 8.18
N ASN A 164 -12.04 10.94 8.97
CA ASN A 164 -12.95 12.02 9.29
C ASN A 164 -12.18 13.35 9.52
N PRO A 165 -12.23 14.29 8.57
CA PRO A 165 -12.84 14.18 7.24
C PRO A 165 -12.09 13.18 6.33
N VAL A 166 -12.79 12.66 5.32
CA VAL A 166 -12.22 11.69 4.37
C VAL A 166 -11.14 12.37 3.50
N GLY A 167 -10.03 11.68 3.26
CA GLY A 167 -8.91 12.25 2.53
C GLY A 167 -7.63 11.42 2.68
N ILE A 168 -6.49 12.08 2.61
CA ILE A 168 -5.15 11.50 2.77
C ILE A 168 -4.53 12.12 4.01
N LYS A 169 -3.98 11.29 4.89
CA LYS A 169 -3.13 11.72 6.01
C LYS A 169 -1.69 11.45 5.64
N ILE A 170 -0.81 12.44 5.85
CA ILE A 170 0.63 12.28 5.65
C ILE A 170 1.38 12.81 6.86
N ASP A 171 2.20 11.96 7.46
CA ASP A 171 3.11 12.24 8.55
C ASP A 171 4.56 12.29 8.02
N TRP A 172 5.20 13.45 8.19
CA TRP A 172 6.61 13.65 7.90
C TRP A 172 7.40 13.77 9.19
N SER A 173 8.57 13.13 9.23
CA SER A 173 9.58 13.36 10.26
C SER A 173 10.30 14.70 10.03
N TYR A 174 10.48 15.07 8.76
CA TYR A 174 11.07 16.34 8.34
C TYR A 174 10.39 16.85 7.07
N HIS A 175 10.08 18.15 7.01
CA HIS A 175 9.52 18.79 5.82
C HIS A 175 10.04 20.23 5.71
N GLY A 176 11.20 20.40 5.06
CA GLY A 176 11.91 21.69 5.04
C GLY A 176 12.58 21.95 6.39
N ASP A 177 12.42 23.16 6.94
CA ASP A 177 13.24 23.63 8.07
C ASP A 177 12.77 23.18 9.49
N TRP A 178 12.62 21.87 9.70
CA TRP A 178 12.89 21.20 11.01
C TRP A 178 11.78 21.00 12.07
N ILE A 179 10.55 20.58 11.74
CA ILE A 179 9.66 19.95 12.74
C ILE A 179 8.84 18.81 12.08
N PRO A 180 8.59 17.67 12.77
CA PRO A 180 7.60 16.69 12.34
C PRO A 180 6.25 17.36 12.06
N VAL A 181 5.63 17.00 10.95
CA VAL A 181 4.36 17.61 10.55
C VAL A 181 3.41 16.56 10.03
N THR A 182 2.17 16.62 10.49
CA THR A 182 1.05 15.91 9.90
C THR A 182 0.26 16.87 9.03
N ARG A 183 -0.01 16.51 7.77
CA ARG A 183 -1.00 17.21 6.94
C ARG A 183 -2.10 16.27 6.51
N TYR A 184 -3.27 16.86 6.32
CA TYR A 184 -4.43 16.20 5.75
C TYR A 184 -4.80 16.88 4.44
N PHE A 185 -4.97 16.07 3.39
CA PHE A 185 -5.50 16.50 2.11
C PHE A 185 -6.93 15.96 2.01
N PHE A 186 -7.90 16.85 2.13
CA PHE A 186 -9.30 16.48 2.26
C PHE A 186 -9.91 16.26 0.89
N TYR A 187 -10.79 15.27 0.78
CA TYR A 187 -11.59 15.12 -0.41
C TYR A 187 -12.78 16.09 -0.36
N ARG A 188 -12.88 16.99 -1.34
CA ARG A 188 -13.94 17.98 -1.46
C ARG A 188 -14.30 18.17 -2.93
N ASN A 189 -15.59 18.04 -3.27
CA ASN A 189 -16.12 18.31 -4.60
C ASN A 189 -15.39 17.55 -5.74
N GLY A 190 -14.99 16.30 -5.51
CA GLY A 190 -14.31 15.49 -6.52
C GLY A 190 -12.77 15.54 -6.48
N GLU A 191 -12.18 16.37 -5.62
CA GLU A 191 -10.74 16.64 -5.61
C GLU A 191 -10.13 16.48 -4.20
N PHE A 192 -8.84 16.14 -4.15
CA PHE A 192 -8.06 16.15 -2.91
C PHE A 192 -7.35 17.50 -2.77
N VAL A 193 -7.65 18.26 -1.70
CA VAL A 193 -7.17 19.63 -1.45
C VAL A 193 -6.49 19.80 -0.09
#